data_AF-A0A821WXT2-F1
#
_entry.id   AF-A0A821WXT2-F1
#
_cell.length_a   1.000
_cell.length_b   1.000
_cell.length_c   1.000
_cell.angle_alpha   90.00
_cell.angle_beta   90.00
_cell.angle_gamma   90.00
#
_symmetry.space_group_name_H-M   'P 1'
#
loop_
_entity.id
_entity.type
_entity.pdbx_description
1 polymer ?
#
loop_
_entity_poly.entity_id
_entity_poly.type
_entity_poly.pdbx_seq_one_letter_code
_entity_poly.pdbx_strand_id
1 'polypeptide(L)'
;MDSNNVYFMGKKIEDANPDTFQMLDDGYAMDQNGVYFMGEQVVFSSSHSFELLGNGYAKSNSAVYFLDKEIDDADPASFQLLDNGYAKDDKHVFYMGKKVKDAQPSSFQVIENGFTNDNGNVYCIGK
;
A
#
# COMPACT_ATOMS: atom_id res chain seq x y z
N MET A 1 24.60 19.63 -14.47
CA MET A 1 23.64 19.10 -13.48
C MET A 1 24.02 17.65 -13.26
N ASP A 2 24.19 17.25 -12.02
CA ASP A 2 24.68 15.93 -11.64
C ASP A 2 23.61 14.88 -11.99
N SER A 3 23.79 14.18 -13.12
CA SER A 3 22.82 13.20 -13.63
C SER A 3 22.85 11.87 -12.88
N ASN A 4 23.56 11.78 -11.75
CA ASN A 4 23.89 10.52 -11.09
C ASN A 4 23.12 10.26 -9.79
N ASN A 5 22.22 11.15 -9.37
CA ASN A 5 21.54 11.01 -8.08
C ASN A 5 20.06 11.39 -8.17
N VAL A 6 19.23 10.69 -7.39
CA VAL A 6 17.82 11.02 -7.19
C VAL A 6 17.65 11.76 -5.87
N TYR A 7 16.80 12.79 -5.86
CA TYR A 7 16.54 13.61 -4.68
C TYR A 7 15.04 13.71 -4.40
N PHE A 8 14.67 13.68 -3.12
CA PHE A 8 13.33 13.97 -2.62
C PHE A 8 13.41 15.04 -1.54
N MET A 9 12.66 16.14 -1.70
CA MET A 9 12.67 17.30 -0.78
C MET A 9 14.10 17.84 -0.47
N GLY A 10 15.00 17.81 -1.46
CA GLY A 10 16.38 18.27 -1.31
C GLY A 10 17.32 17.28 -0.60
N LYS A 11 16.82 16.13 -0.15
CA LYS A 11 17.62 15.02 0.39
C LYS A 11 17.89 14.00 -0.70
N LYS A 12 19.11 13.49 -0.79
CA LYS A 12 19.45 12.37 -1.70
C LYS A 12 18.72 11.11 -1.23
N ILE A 13 18.09 10.39 -2.16
CA ILE A 13 17.60 9.03 -1.92
C ILE A 13 18.80 8.11 -2.09
N GLU A 14 19.27 7.52 -0.99
CA GLU A 14 20.38 6.57 -1.06
C GLU A 14 19.95 5.31 -1.84
N ASP A 15 20.90 4.74 -2.57
CA ASP A 15 20.71 3.55 -3.41
C ASP A 15 19.70 3.70 -4.56
N ALA A 16 19.12 4.87 -4.81
CA ALA A 16 18.27 5.08 -5.97
C ALA A 16 19.09 5.08 -7.26
N ASN A 17 18.64 4.32 -8.26
CA ASN A 17 19.20 4.31 -9.60
C ASN A 17 18.48 5.36 -10.47
N PRO A 18 19.13 6.48 -10.83
CA PRO A 18 18.49 7.56 -11.59
C PRO A 18 18.08 7.17 -13.02
N ASP A 19 18.72 6.17 -13.63
CA ASP A 19 18.43 5.74 -15.01
C ASP A 19 17.14 4.90 -15.09
N THR A 20 16.74 4.28 -13.99
CA THR A 20 15.55 3.42 -13.90
C THR A 20 14.51 3.95 -12.92
N PHE A 21 14.74 5.13 -12.34
CA PHE A 21 13.84 5.73 -11.37
C PHE A 21 12.52 6.16 -11.99
N GLN A 22 11.44 5.62 -11.45
CA GLN A 22 10.08 5.91 -11.87
C GLN A 22 9.29 6.41 -10.65
N MET A 23 8.80 7.65 -10.75
CA MET A 23 7.81 8.15 -9.80
C MET A 23 6.46 7.47 -10.07
N LEU A 24 5.82 7.02 -9.01
CA LEU A 24 4.45 6.53 -9.01
C LEU A 24 3.55 7.58 -8.33
N ASP A 25 2.30 7.21 -8.06
CA ASP A 25 1.36 8.04 -7.30
C ASP A 25 1.46 7.76 -5.79
N ASP A 26 0.68 8.48 -4.98
CA ASP A 26 0.59 8.32 -3.53
C ASP A 26 1.95 8.45 -2.79
N GLY A 27 2.92 9.12 -3.41
CA GLY A 27 4.27 9.29 -2.85
C GLY A 27 5.18 8.08 -3.00
N TYR A 28 4.77 7.06 -3.76
CA TYR A 28 5.62 5.94 -4.11
C TYR A 28 6.54 6.27 -5.31
N ALA A 29 7.67 5.60 -5.35
CA ALA A 29 8.54 5.52 -6.51
C ALA A 29 9.22 4.14 -6.53
N MET A 30 9.75 3.74 -7.67
CA MET A 30 10.47 2.48 -7.81
C MET A 30 11.63 2.62 -8.80
N ASP A 31 12.59 1.72 -8.69
CA ASP A 31 13.65 1.53 -9.66
C ASP A 31 14.13 0.07 -9.64
N GLN A 32 15.22 -0.23 -10.35
CA GLN A 32 15.78 -1.59 -10.37
C GLN A 32 16.27 -2.10 -8.99
N ASN A 33 16.60 -1.20 -8.06
CA ASN A 33 17.13 -1.50 -6.73
C ASN A 33 16.00 -1.68 -5.70
N GLY A 34 14.82 -1.09 -5.92
CA GLY A 34 13.70 -1.31 -5.03
C GLY A 34 12.49 -0.40 -5.21
N VAL A 35 11.78 -0.21 -4.10
CA VAL A 35 10.62 0.69 -3.97
C VAL A 35 10.88 1.67 -2.86
N TYR A 36 10.45 2.91 -3.07
CA TYR A 36 10.60 4.03 -2.18
C TYR A 36 9.23 4.64 -1.86
N PHE A 37 9.05 5.10 -0.63
CA PHE A 37 7.92 5.90 -0.20
C PHE A 37 8.44 7.20 0.41
N MET A 38 8.01 8.35 -0.14
CA MET A 38 8.45 9.69 0.33
C MET A 38 9.97 9.82 0.50
N GLY A 39 10.74 9.19 -0.41
CA GLY A 39 12.21 9.23 -0.41
C GLY A 39 12.90 8.23 0.52
N GLU A 40 12.16 7.37 1.21
CA GLU A 40 12.71 6.27 2.03
C GLU A 40 12.50 4.93 1.32
N GLN A 41 13.53 4.09 1.28
CA GLN A 41 13.43 2.76 0.68
C GLN A 41 12.62 1.83 1.57
N VAL A 42 11.55 1.25 1.01
CA VAL A 42 10.61 0.36 1.71
C VAL A 42 10.73 -1.09 1.24
N VAL A 43 11.22 -1.33 0.01
CA VAL A 43 11.52 -2.66 -0.52
C VAL A 43 12.93 -2.63 -1.10
N PHE A 44 13.79 -3.54 -0.64
CA PHE A 44 15.21 -3.63 -1.01
C PHE A 44 15.49 -4.58 -2.18
N SER A 45 14.45 -5.15 -2.78
CA SER A 45 14.56 -6.08 -3.89
C SER A 45 13.88 -5.53 -5.13
N SER A 46 14.47 -5.88 -6.27
CA SER A 46 13.94 -5.68 -7.61
C SER A 46 12.41 -5.79 -7.64
N SER A 47 11.79 -4.64 -7.88
CA SER A 47 10.36 -4.36 -7.72
C SER A 47 9.54 -4.78 -8.93
N HIS A 48 10.03 -5.76 -9.72
CA HIS A 48 9.37 -6.19 -10.97
C HIS A 48 7.96 -6.74 -10.76
N SER A 49 7.54 -6.97 -9.52
CA SER A 49 6.18 -7.38 -9.13
C SER A 49 5.44 -6.36 -8.27
N PHE A 50 5.97 -5.14 -8.14
CA PHE A 50 5.34 -4.11 -7.33
C PHE A 50 4.19 -3.46 -8.09
N GLU A 51 3.02 -3.45 -7.47
CA GLU A 51 1.77 -2.92 -7.99
C GLU A 51 1.24 -1.87 -7.03
N LEU A 52 1.08 -0.64 -7.50
CA LEU A 52 0.38 0.41 -6.76
C LEU A 52 -1.13 0.18 -6.90
N LEU A 53 -1.82 -0.03 -5.78
CA LEU A 53 -3.26 -0.23 -5.75
C LEU A 53 -4.02 1.08 -5.59
N GLY A 54 -3.42 2.05 -4.88
CA GLY A 54 -3.99 3.36 -4.58
C GLY A 54 -4.42 3.50 -3.11
N ASN A 55 -4.84 4.70 -2.71
CA ASN A 55 -5.15 5.06 -1.32
C ASN A 55 -3.99 4.74 -0.36
N GLY A 56 -2.74 4.82 -0.84
CA GLY A 56 -1.55 4.46 -0.08
C GLY A 56 -1.30 2.96 0.04
N TYR A 57 -2.12 2.09 -0.58
CA TYR A 57 -1.85 0.66 -0.64
C TYR A 57 -1.05 0.30 -1.88
N ALA A 58 -0.12 -0.64 -1.69
CA ALA A 58 0.62 -1.27 -2.77
C ALA A 58 0.91 -2.73 -2.40
N LYS A 59 1.27 -3.56 -3.37
CA LYS A 59 1.65 -4.95 -3.11
C LYS A 59 2.80 -5.41 -3.99
N SER A 60 3.52 -6.42 -3.51
CA SER A 60 4.39 -7.26 -4.30
C SER A 60 3.81 -8.68 -4.36
N ASN A 61 4.52 -9.61 -5.01
CA ASN A 61 4.15 -11.02 -4.96
C ASN A 61 4.25 -11.64 -3.55
N SER A 62 4.96 -11.02 -2.61
CA SER A 62 5.25 -11.59 -1.29
C SER A 62 4.63 -10.85 -0.13
N ALA A 63 4.25 -9.58 -0.30
CA ALA A 63 3.82 -8.72 0.78
C ALA A 63 2.86 -7.64 0.29
N VAL A 64 2.06 -7.11 1.22
CA VAL A 64 1.21 -5.94 0.99
C VAL A 64 1.71 -4.81 1.87
N TYR A 65 1.67 -3.59 1.36
CA TYR A 65 2.17 -2.40 2.00
C TYR A 65 1.05 -1.35 2.13
N PHE A 66 1.10 -0.60 3.22
CA PHE A 66 0.41 0.66 3.37
C PHE A 66 1.43 1.74 3.70
N LEU A 67 1.62 2.68 2.78
CA LEU A 67 2.64 3.73 2.85
C LEU A 67 4.05 3.12 3.04
N ASP A 68 4.72 3.46 4.14
CA ASP A 68 6.06 3.02 4.50
C ASP A 68 6.12 1.61 5.11
N LYS A 69 4.98 0.94 5.31
CA LYS A 69 4.91 -0.27 6.15
C LYS A 69 4.34 -1.46 5.43
N GLU A 70 4.99 -2.60 5.63
CA GLU A 70 4.40 -3.91 5.36
C GLU A 70 3.22 -4.17 6.30
N ILE A 71 2.14 -4.74 5.78
CA ILE A 71 0.96 -5.13 6.53
C ILE A 71 1.11 -6.60 6.94
N ASP A 72 1.26 -6.83 8.24
CA ASP A 72 1.35 -8.18 8.79
C ASP A 72 0.11 -9.03 8.47
N ASP A 73 0.33 -10.32 8.18
CA ASP A 73 -0.68 -11.33 7.84
C ASP A 73 -1.53 -11.06 6.58
N ALA A 74 -1.21 -10.03 5.79
CA ALA A 74 -1.91 -9.76 4.54
C ALA A 74 -1.53 -10.78 3.46
N ASP A 75 -2.52 -11.30 2.74
CA ASP A 75 -2.28 -12.19 1.60
C ASP A 75 -2.25 -11.40 0.27
N PRO A 76 -1.08 -11.14 -0.32
CA PRO A 76 -0.96 -10.35 -1.55
C PRO A 76 -1.67 -10.98 -2.76
N ALA A 77 -1.85 -12.31 -2.77
CA ALA A 77 -2.49 -13.01 -3.88
C ALA A 77 -3.99 -12.74 -3.93
N SER A 78 -4.65 -12.61 -2.78
CA SER A 78 -6.09 -12.31 -2.66
C SER A 78 -6.38 -10.85 -2.29
N PHE A 79 -5.37 -10.02 -2.07
CA PHE A 79 -5.55 -8.63 -1.65
C PHE A 79 -6.24 -7.77 -2.71
N GLN A 80 -7.31 -7.09 -2.28
CA GLN A 80 -8.17 -6.23 -3.07
C GLN A 80 -8.36 -4.89 -2.35
N LEU A 81 -8.07 -3.80 -3.05
CA LEU A 81 -8.43 -2.47 -2.59
C LEU A 81 -9.95 -2.29 -2.68
N LEU A 82 -10.53 -1.70 -1.63
CA LEU A 82 -11.92 -1.26 -1.58
C LEU A 82 -11.95 0.28 -1.52
N ASP A 83 -13.15 0.85 -1.38
CA ASP A 83 -13.30 2.30 -1.26
C ASP A 83 -12.95 2.83 0.13
N ASN A 84 -12.73 4.14 0.22
CA ASN A 84 -12.54 4.89 1.47
C ASN A 84 -11.40 4.38 2.37
N GLY A 85 -10.31 3.87 1.77
CA GLY A 85 -9.14 3.38 2.50
C GLY A 85 -9.32 1.99 3.12
N TYR A 86 -10.42 1.32 2.83
CA TYR A 86 -10.59 -0.09 3.14
C TYR A 86 -9.91 -0.96 2.09
N ALA A 87 -9.46 -2.13 2.50
CA ALA A 87 -9.00 -3.20 1.64
C ALA A 87 -9.33 -4.53 2.30
N LYS A 88 -9.24 -5.63 1.56
CA LYS A 88 -9.40 -6.97 2.13
C LYS A 88 -8.55 -7.99 1.40
N ASP A 89 -8.26 -9.07 2.09
CA ASP A 89 -7.85 -10.34 1.49
C ASP A 89 -8.88 -11.42 1.83
N ASP A 90 -8.62 -12.68 1.51
CA ASP A 90 -9.56 -13.77 1.76
C ASP A 90 -9.83 -14.05 3.25
N LYS A 91 -8.98 -13.56 4.17
CA LYS A 91 -9.02 -13.84 5.61
C LYS A 91 -9.24 -12.61 6.48
N HIS A 92 -8.92 -11.42 5.98
CA HIS A 92 -8.82 -10.20 6.75
C HIS A 92 -9.39 -8.99 6.01
N VAL A 93 -9.91 -8.04 6.78
CA VAL A 93 -10.26 -6.71 6.31
C VAL A 93 -9.29 -5.72 6.92
N PHE A 94 -8.88 -4.72 6.15
CA PHE A 94 -7.93 -3.70 6.54
C PHE A 94 -8.54 -2.30 6.34
N TYR A 95 -8.19 -1.37 7.22
CA TYR A 95 -8.48 0.05 7.10
C TYR A 95 -7.19 0.83 7.33
N MET A 96 -6.75 1.57 6.32
CA MET A 96 -5.46 2.29 6.33
C MET A 96 -4.29 1.45 6.86
N GLY A 97 -4.14 0.23 6.32
CA GLY A 97 -3.09 -0.72 6.71
C GLY A 97 -3.33 -1.45 8.03
N LYS A 98 -4.40 -1.16 8.78
CA LYS A 98 -4.70 -1.81 10.06
C LYS A 98 -5.79 -2.85 9.91
N LYS A 99 -5.56 -4.04 10.45
CA LYS A 99 -6.55 -5.11 10.53
C LYS A 99 -7.80 -4.65 11.29
N VAL A 100 -8.97 -4.74 10.66
CA VAL A 100 -10.28 -4.48 11.28
C VAL A 100 -10.67 -5.73 12.05
N LYS A 101 -10.76 -5.59 13.37
CA LYS A 101 -11.08 -6.71 14.26
C LYS A 101 -12.51 -7.21 14.02
N ASP A 102 -12.68 -8.53 14.06
CA ASP A 102 -13.96 -9.25 13.98
C ASP A 102 -14.73 -9.11 12.65
N ALA A 103 -14.19 -8.36 11.68
CA ALA A 103 -14.76 -8.23 10.33
C ALA A 103 -14.61 -9.53 9.53
N GLN A 104 -15.67 -9.89 8.80
CA GLN A 104 -15.70 -11.05 7.90
C GLN A 104 -15.49 -10.60 6.44
N PRO A 105 -14.35 -10.94 5.80
CA PRO A 105 -14.04 -10.47 4.44
C PRO A 105 -15.04 -10.90 3.37
N SER A 106 -15.69 -12.05 3.58
CA SER A 106 -16.67 -12.64 2.65
C SER A 106 -17.97 -11.85 2.58
N SER A 107 -18.39 -11.21 3.67
CA SER A 107 -19.59 -10.37 3.75
C SER A 107 -19.29 -8.87 3.77
N PHE A 108 -18.03 -8.46 3.91
CA PHE A 108 -17.65 -7.06 4.03
C PHE A 108 -17.91 -6.27 2.73
N GLN A 109 -18.78 -5.26 2.85
CA GLN A 109 -19.06 -4.30 1.79
C GLN A 109 -18.91 -2.88 2.33
N VAL A 110 -18.15 -2.05 1.61
CA VAL A 110 -18.11 -0.60 1.83
C VAL A 110 -19.36 -0.02 1.19
N ILE A 111 -20.19 0.65 1.97
CA ILE A 111 -21.36 1.39 1.48
C ILE A 111 -21.09 2.89 1.56
N GLU A 112 -21.89 3.70 0.86
CA GLU A 112 -21.73 5.16 0.84
C GLU A 112 -21.61 5.75 2.26
N ASN A 113 -20.77 6.78 2.40
CA ASN A 113 -20.42 7.44 3.67
C ASN A 113 -19.55 6.63 4.65
N GLY A 114 -18.78 5.63 4.18
CA GLY A 114 -17.80 4.94 5.02
C GLY A 114 -18.41 4.01 6.07
N PHE A 115 -19.69 3.68 5.91
CA PHE A 115 -20.30 2.60 6.67
C PHE A 115 -19.88 1.26 6.04
N THR A 116 -19.75 0.23 6.87
CA THR A 116 -19.47 -1.11 6.39
C THR A 116 -20.56 -2.04 6.92
N ASN A 117 -21.12 -2.88 6.05
CA ASN A 117 -22.06 -3.92 6.46
C ASN A 117 -21.28 -5.22 6.58
N ASP A 118 -21.31 -5.82 7.77
CA ASP A 118 -20.89 -7.19 7.98
C ASP A 118 -21.97 -7.95 8.74
N ASN A 119 -22.69 -8.83 8.04
CA ASN A 119 -23.73 -9.67 8.61
C ASN A 119 -24.79 -8.90 9.44
N GLY A 120 -25.18 -7.71 8.98
CA GLY A 120 -26.16 -6.85 9.66
C GLY A 120 -25.58 -5.88 10.69
N ASN A 121 -24.27 -5.93 10.96
CA ASN A 121 -23.58 -4.92 11.75
C ASN A 121 -23.11 -3.79 10.85
N VAL A 122 -23.54 -2.57 11.16
CA VAL A 122 -23.06 -1.34 10.54
C VAL A 122 -21.93 -0.79 11.39
N TYR A 123 -20.68 -0.85 10.91
CA TYR A 123 -19.57 -0.16 11.57
C TYR A 123 -19.55 1.28 11.09
N CYS A 124 -19.63 2.22 12.03
CA CYS A 124 -19.39 3.63 11.79
C CYS A 124 -17.91 3.94 11.99
N ILE A 125 -17.39 4.82 11.13
CA ILE A 125 -16.05 5.39 11.22
C ILE A 125 -15.85 5.93 12.65
N GLY A 126 -14.97 5.27 13.41
CA GLY A 126 -14.68 5.64 14.79
C GLY A 126 -14.17 7.08 14.86
N LYS A 127 -14.81 7.86 15.73
CA LYS A 127 -14.39 9.20 16.15
C LYS A 127 -13.17 9.15 17.05
#